data_AF-A0A966D8U1-F1
#
_entry.id   AF-A0A966D8U1-F1
#
_cell.length_a   1.000
_cell.length_b   1.000
_cell.length_c   1.000
_cell.angle_alpha   90.00
_cell.angle_beta   90.00
_cell.angle_gamma   90.00
#
_symmetry.space_group_name_H-M   'P 1'
#
loop_
_entity.id
_entity.type
_entity.pdbx_description
1 polymer ?
#
loop_
_entity_poly.entity_id
_entity_poly.type
_entity_poly.pdbx_seq_one_letter_code
_entity_poly.pdbx_strand_id
1 'polypeptide(L)'
;MEASFLAVKNDIVRLIKRSFRYNMNSFGIDEKSILDKNFELTNVLNSKKMFDENYLNKSYNDLKVIEEKIIKYTLDIKENLSEEKKDIFNNMYTVISNAVYSAKYIKDIKLNIESIQDSDNKFIYKKYDNFKGIIIVLYKNISKIID
;
A
#
# COMPACT_ATOMS: atom_id res chain seq x y z
N MET A 1 -18.55 7.87 20.64
CA MET A 1 -19.01 7.17 19.42
C MET A 1 -18.48 7.85 18.15
N GLU A 2 -18.68 9.16 17.98
CA GLU A 2 -18.10 9.92 16.85
C GLU A 2 -16.55 9.93 16.86
N ALA A 3 -15.95 10.06 18.05
CA ALA A 3 -14.49 9.92 18.21
C ALA A 3 -13.98 8.52 17.81
N SER A 4 -14.73 7.45 18.11
CA SER A 4 -14.38 6.07 17.74
C SER A 4 -14.44 5.86 16.23
N PHE A 5 -15.45 6.43 15.57
CA PHE A 5 -15.59 6.41 14.13
C PHE A 5 -14.45 7.16 13.42
N LEU A 6 -14.06 8.33 13.95
CA LEU A 6 -12.92 9.08 13.44
C LEU A 6 -11.60 8.33 13.64
N ALA A 7 -11.42 7.65 14.77
CA ALA A 7 -10.26 6.82 15.03
C ALA A 7 -10.12 5.69 13.99
N VAL A 8 -11.21 4.97 13.69
CA VAL A 8 -11.21 3.94 12.64
C VAL A 8 -10.82 4.51 11.29
N LYS A 9 -11.39 5.66 10.89
CA LYS A 9 -11.00 6.33 9.64
C LYS A 9 -9.50 6.59 9.57
N ASN A 10 -8.92 7.13 10.64
CA ASN A 10 -7.49 7.43 10.69
C ASN A 10 -6.63 6.16 10.61
N ASP A 11 -7.04 5.08 11.27
CA ASP A 11 -6.32 3.81 11.22
C ASP A 11 -6.43 3.12 9.85
N ILE A 12 -7.57 3.26 9.16
CA ILE A 12 -7.73 2.82 7.77
C ILE A 12 -6.78 3.61 6.85
N VAL A 13 -6.73 4.93 6.98
CA VAL A 13 -5.79 5.76 6.20
C VAL A 13 -4.35 5.32 6.45
N ARG A 14 -3.97 5.04 7.71
CA ARG A 14 -2.64 4.52 8.05
C ARG A 14 -2.39 3.14 7.42
N LEU A 15 -3.38 2.25 7.41
CA LEU A 15 -3.27 0.93 6.77
C LEU A 15 -3.04 1.08 5.26
N ILE A 16 -3.81 1.95 4.60
CA ILE A 16 -3.65 2.26 3.17
C ILE A 16 -2.24 2.76 2.88
N LYS A 17 -1.74 3.74 3.65
CA LYS A 17 -0.37 4.26 3.50
C LYS A 17 0.69 3.17 3.67
N ARG A 18 0.54 2.31 4.68
CA ARG A 18 1.47 1.19 4.91
C ARG A 18 1.42 0.15 3.80
N SER A 19 0.23 -0.14 3.26
CA SER A 19 0.07 -1.05 2.14
C SER A 19 0.75 -0.51 0.88
N PHE A 20 0.54 0.77 0.57
CA PHE A 20 1.27 1.41 -0.53
C PHE A 20 2.78 1.34 -0.33
N ARG A 21 3.28 1.68 0.86
CA ARG A 21 4.71 1.56 1.19
C ARG A 21 5.24 0.16 0.90
N TYR A 22 4.51 -0.86 1.34
CA TYR A 22 4.88 -2.26 1.08
C TYR A 22 4.94 -2.56 -0.42
N ASN A 23 3.92 -2.14 -1.18
CA ASN A 23 3.86 -2.33 -2.62
C ASN A 23 5.06 -1.65 -3.30
N MET A 24 5.32 -0.37 -2.99
CA MET A 24 6.45 0.40 -3.54
C MET A 24 7.79 -0.28 -3.25
N ASN A 25 8.01 -0.70 -2.00
CA ASN A 25 9.25 -1.36 -1.60
C ASN A 25 9.44 -2.70 -2.33
N SER A 26 8.36 -3.41 -2.63
CA SER A 26 8.41 -4.66 -3.42
C SER A 26 8.83 -4.44 -4.88
N PHE A 27 8.67 -3.23 -5.40
CA PHE A 27 9.20 -2.80 -6.72
C PHE A 27 10.56 -2.08 -6.62
N GLY A 28 11.19 -2.12 -5.44
CA GLY A 28 12.48 -1.46 -5.19
C GLY A 28 12.40 0.07 -5.20
N ILE A 29 11.24 0.64 -4.89
CA ILE A 29 11.01 2.09 -4.93
C ILE A 29 10.94 2.64 -3.50
N ASP A 30 11.75 3.64 -3.20
CA ASP A 30 11.73 4.33 -1.91
C ASP A 30 10.62 5.39 -1.87
N GLU A 31 9.63 5.23 -1.00
CA GLU A 31 8.56 6.21 -0.80
C GLU A 31 9.08 7.63 -0.52
N LYS A 32 10.18 7.75 0.24
CA LYS A 32 10.76 9.06 0.57
C LYS A 32 11.17 9.85 -0.67
N SER A 33 11.63 9.16 -1.71
CA SER A 33 12.03 9.78 -2.98
C SER A 33 10.83 10.33 -3.77
N ILE A 34 9.63 9.80 -3.54
CA ILE A 34 8.41 10.22 -4.24
C ILE A 34 7.80 11.48 -3.61
N LEU A 35 7.90 11.56 -2.29
CA LEU A 35 7.37 12.66 -1.47
C LEU A 35 8.35 13.84 -1.35
N ASP A 36 9.53 13.75 -1.96
CA ASP A 36 10.50 14.85 -2.02
C ASP A 36 9.93 16.06 -2.80
N LYS A 37 10.26 17.26 -2.34
CA LYS A 37 9.90 18.53 -3.01
C LYS A 37 10.56 18.65 -4.39
N ASN A 38 11.72 18.03 -4.57
CA ASN A 38 12.49 17.97 -5.82
C ASN A 38 12.24 16.65 -6.57
N PHE A 39 11.04 16.06 -6.43
CA PHE A 39 10.69 14.82 -7.10
C PHE A 39 10.89 14.90 -8.61
N GLU A 40 11.68 13.96 -9.13
CA GLU A 40 11.81 13.70 -10.56
C GLU A 40 11.65 12.20 -10.80
N LEU A 41 10.68 11.84 -11.65
CA LEU A 41 10.34 10.44 -11.93
C LEU A 41 11.57 9.64 -12.40
N THR A 42 12.39 10.24 -13.27
CA THR A 42 13.61 9.62 -13.80
C THR A 42 14.60 9.27 -12.69
N ASN A 43 14.77 10.14 -11.69
CA ASN A 43 15.69 9.89 -10.57
C ASN A 43 15.20 8.73 -9.70
N VAL A 44 13.89 8.64 -9.48
CA VAL A 44 13.28 7.53 -8.73
C VAL A 44 13.42 6.20 -9.48
N LEU A 45 13.16 6.19 -10.80
CA LEU A 45 13.31 4.99 -11.62
C LEU A 45 14.77 4.51 -11.71
N ASN A 46 15.73 5.44 -11.78
CA ASN A 46 17.15 5.14 -11.80
C ASN A 46 17.68 4.67 -10.43
N SER A 47 16.96 4.94 -9.34
CA SER A 47 17.34 4.44 -8.02
C SER A 47 17.01 2.95 -7.91
N LYS A 48 18.03 2.11 -7.79
CA LYS A 48 17.87 0.71 -7.40
C LYS A 48 17.99 0.60 -5.90
N LYS A 49 16.86 0.43 -5.21
CA LYS A 49 16.84 0.11 -3.79
C LYS A 49 16.41 -1.34 -3.61
N MET A 50 17.29 -2.16 -3.06
CA MET A 50 16.93 -3.51 -2.65
C MET A 50 16.39 -3.45 -1.22
N PHE A 51 15.21 -4.02 -1.00
CA PHE A 51 14.64 -4.19 0.32
C PHE A 51 14.86 -5.64 0.75
N ASP A 52 15.39 -5.81 1.96
CA ASP A 52 15.61 -7.11 2.55
C ASP A 52 14.31 -7.95 2.62
N GLU A 53 14.41 -9.24 2.33
CA GLU A 53 13.26 -10.13 2.28
C GLU A 53 12.62 -10.30 3.67
N ASN A 54 13.42 -10.36 4.73
CA ASN A 54 12.87 -10.44 6.09
C ASN A 54 12.11 -9.17 6.45
N TYR A 55 12.63 -8.00 6.05
CA TYR A 55 11.93 -6.74 6.17
C TYR A 55 10.58 -6.74 5.43
N LEU A 56 10.53 -7.20 4.18
CA LEU A 56 9.27 -7.25 3.41
C LEU A 56 8.28 -8.25 4.03
N ASN A 57 8.72 -9.45 4.41
CA ASN A 57 7.87 -10.45 5.06
C ASN A 57 7.31 -9.93 6.39
N LYS A 58 8.12 -9.25 7.20
CA LYS A 58 7.67 -8.59 8.42
C LYS A 58 6.66 -7.50 8.12
N SER A 59 6.94 -6.62 7.17
CA SER A 59 6.04 -5.54 6.78
C SER A 59 4.68 -6.05 6.31
N TYR A 60 4.63 -7.15 5.55
CA TYR A 60 3.36 -7.77 5.14
C TYR A 60 2.61 -8.38 6.33
N ASN A 61 3.32 -9.08 7.23
CA ASN A 61 2.69 -9.63 8.43
C ASN A 61 2.12 -8.53 9.34
N ASP A 62 2.81 -7.41 9.48
CA ASP A 62 2.33 -6.24 10.21
C ASP A 62 1.03 -5.69 9.60
N LEU A 63 0.89 -5.67 8.26
CA LEU A 63 -0.35 -5.27 7.59
C LEU A 63 -1.54 -6.15 7.99
N LYS A 64 -1.36 -7.48 7.98
CA LYS A 64 -2.42 -8.43 8.39
C LYS A 64 -2.83 -8.22 9.84
N VAL A 65 -1.86 -8.06 10.74
CA VAL A 65 -2.13 -7.81 12.17
C VAL A 65 -2.90 -6.51 12.37
N ILE A 66 -2.60 -5.46 11.59
CA ILE A 66 -3.32 -4.19 11.65
C ILE A 66 -4.74 -4.35 11.11
N GLU A 67 -4.91 -5.03 9.97
CA GLU A 67 -6.23 -5.34 9.40
C GLU A 67 -7.11 -6.07 10.43
N GLU A 68 -6.61 -7.16 11.03
CA GLU A 68 -7.35 -7.91 12.05
C GLU A 68 -7.78 -7.03 13.23
N LYS A 69 -6.88 -6.14 13.70
CA LYS A 69 -7.17 -5.20 14.78
C LYS A 69 -8.24 -4.18 14.40
N ILE A 70 -8.15 -3.60 13.19
CA ILE A 70 -9.14 -2.61 12.72
C ILE A 70 -10.49 -3.28 12.51
N ILE A 71 -10.54 -4.47 11.91
CA ILE A 71 -11.78 -5.23 11.70
C ILE A 71 -12.43 -5.55 13.05
N LYS A 72 -11.67 -6.09 14.01
CA LYS A 72 -12.20 -6.42 15.33
C LYS A 72 -12.79 -5.20 16.02
N TYR A 73 -12.03 -4.11 16.09
CA TYR A 73 -12.51 -2.87 16.71
C TYR A 73 -13.74 -2.30 15.99
N THR A 74 -13.77 -2.40 14.67
CA THR A 74 -14.91 -1.98 13.84
C THR A 74 -16.18 -2.79 14.13
N LEU A 75 -16.06 -4.11 14.30
CA LEU A 75 -17.18 -4.97 14.67
C LEU A 75 -17.71 -4.63 16.06
N ASP A 76 -16.81 -4.42 17.04
CA ASP A 76 -17.17 -4.09 18.42
C ASP A 76 -17.98 -2.78 18.51
N ILE A 77 -17.71 -1.80 17.64
CA ILE A 77 -18.45 -0.53 17.62
C ILE A 77 -19.69 -0.56 16.73
N LYS A 78 -19.82 -1.54 15.81
CA LYS A 78 -20.89 -1.58 14.79
C LYS A 78 -22.29 -1.78 15.36
N GLU A 79 -22.41 -2.56 16.43
CA GLU A 79 -23.70 -2.93 17.02
C GLU A 79 -24.48 -1.72 17.58
N ASN A 80 -23.77 -0.64 17.92
CA ASN A 80 -24.34 0.53 18.57
C ASN A 80 -24.62 1.71 17.61
N LEU A 81 -24.66 1.45 16.30
CA LEU A 81 -24.74 2.49 15.27
C LEU A 81 -26.08 2.53 14.53
N SER A 82 -26.38 3.69 13.96
CA SER A 82 -27.47 3.85 12.98
C SER A 82 -27.18 3.09 11.69
N GLU A 83 -28.22 2.71 10.94
CA GLU A 83 -28.10 1.99 9.67
C GLU A 83 -27.23 2.73 8.64
N GLU A 84 -27.37 4.05 8.50
CA GLU A 84 -26.50 4.87 7.64
C GLU A 84 -25.01 4.69 7.97
N LYS A 85 -24.65 4.63 9.26
CA LYS A 85 -23.27 4.43 9.68
C LYS A 85 -22.82 2.99 9.44
N LYS A 86 -23.71 2.00 9.53
CA LYS A 86 -23.39 0.59 9.23
C LYS A 86 -23.00 0.40 7.77
N ASP A 87 -23.65 1.09 6.83
CA ASP A 87 -23.27 1.06 5.41
C ASP A 87 -21.88 1.65 5.18
N ILE A 88 -21.58 2.79 5.82
CA ILE A 88 -20.24 3.37 5.79
C ILE A 88 -19.19 2.37 6.33
N PHE A 89 -19.53 1.60 7.37
CA PHE A 89 -18.65 0.57 7.91
C PHE A 89 -18.42 -0.61 6.95
N ASN A 90 -19.44 -1.04 6.21
CA ASN A 90 -19.27 -2.08 5.19
C ASN A 90 -18.33 -1.61 4.06
N ASN A 91 -18.42 -0.32 3.67
CA ASN A 91 -17.49 0.28 2.73
C ASN A 91 -16.06 0.34 3.30
N MET A 92 -15.91 0.72 4.57
CA MET A 92 -14.62 0.71 5.27
C MET A 92 -13.98 -0.68 5.30
N TYR A 93 -14.76 -1.72 5.59
CA TYR A 93 -14.29 -3.11 5.56
C TYR A 93 -13.73 -3.49 4.18
N THR A 94 -14.47 -3.15 3.12
CA THR A 94 -14.01 -3.38 1.74
C THR A 94 -12.69 -2.67 1.45
N VAL A 95 -12.53 -1.43 1.92
CA VAL A 95 -11.29 -0.66 1.77
C VAL A 95 -10.13 -1.31 2.52
N ILE A 96 -10.34 -1.75 3.76
CA ILE A 96 -9.35 -2.45 4.58
C ILE A 96 -8.85 -3.71 3.86
N SER A 97 -9.77 -4.56 3.43
CA SER A 97 -9.45 -5.82 2.76
C SER A 97 -8.75 -5.57 1.42
N ASN A 98 -9.21 -4.60 0.62
CA ASN A 98 -8.55 -4.26 -0.64
C ASN A 98 -7.11 -3.76 -0.43
N ALA A 99 -6.87 -2.98 0.62
CA ALA A 99 -5.53 -2.53 0.96
C ALA A 99 -4.60 -3.71 1.25
N VAL A 100 -5.01 -4.67 2.09
CA VAL A 100 -4.15 -5.84 2.42
C VAL A 100 -4.07 -6.82 1.25
N TYR A 101 -5.15 -7.04 0.50
CA TYR A 101 -5.12 -7.89 -0.69
C TYR A 101 -4.20 -7.35 -1.76
N SER A 102 -4.11 -6.03 -1.96
CA SER A 102 -3.12 -5.47 -2.88
C SER A 102 -1.69 -5.88 -2.48
N ALA A 103 -1.35 -5.79 -1.19
CA ALA A 103 -0.06 -6.22 -0.67
C ALA A 103 0.16 -7.73 -0.83
N LYS A 104 -0.88 -8.55 -0.64
CA LYS A 104 -0.83 -9.99 -0.90
C LYS A 104 -0.51 -10.27 -2.37
N TYR A 105 -1.22 -9.66 -3.30
CA TYR A 105 -0.98 -9.87 -4.74
C TYR A 105 0.45 -9.51 -5.12
N ILE A 106 0.97 -8.39 -4.63
CA ILE A 106 2.36 -7.98 -4.88
C ILE A 106 3.36 -8.96 -4.25
N LYS A 107 3.10 -9.46 -3.04
CA LYS A 107 3.90 -10.51 -2.42
C LYS A 107 3.95 -11.77 -3.28
N ASP A 108 2.80 -12.21 -3.77
CA ASP A 108 2.65 -13.46 -4.52
C ASP A 108 3.41 -13.41 -5.87
N ILE A 109 3.56 -12.21 -6.46
CA ILE A 109 4.32 -12.01 -7.71
C ILE A 109 5.77 -11.53 -7.49
N LYS A 110 6.26 -11.46 -6.25
CA LYS A 110 7.59 -10.88 -5.93
C LYS A 110 8.73 -11.52 -6.71
N LEU A 111 8.76 -12.86 -6.78
CA LEU A 111 9.79 -13.58 -7.53
C LEU A 111 9.75 -13.25 -9.03
N ASN A 112 8.57 -12.99 -9.59
CA ASN A 112 8.43 -12.55 -10.97
C ASN A 112 8.97 -11.12 -11.15
N ILE A 113 8.73 -10.24 -10.17
CA ILE A 113 9.28 -8.87 -10.16
C ILE A 113 10.80 -8.91 -10.15
N GLU A 114 11.40 -9.73 -9.27
CA GLU A 114 12.85 -9.90 -9.17
C GLU A 114 13.44 -10.46 -10.47
N SER A 115 12.84 -11.51 -11.04
CA SER A 115 13.26 -12.09 -12.31
C SER A 115 13.21 -11.10 -13.48
N ILE A 116 12.20 -10.22 -13.52
CA ILE A 116 12.08 -9.16 -14.53
C ILE A 116 13.13 -8.07 -14.32
N GLN A 117 13.38 -7.68 -13.07
CA GLN A 117 14.35 -6.65 -12.71
C GLN A 117 15.80 -7.07 -13.05
N ASP A 118 16.08 -8.37 -12.94
CA ASP A 118 17.39 -8.97 -13.24
C ASP A 118 17.50 -9.47 -14.70
N SER A 119 16.48 -9.21 -15.53
CA SER A 119 16.48 -9.62 -16.93
C SER A 119 17.43 -8.78 -17.79
N ASP A 120 18.32 -9.44 -18.54
CA ASP A 120 19.16 -8.80 -19.57
C ASP A 120 18.36 -8.33 -20.80
N ASN A 121 17.08 -8.73 -20.90
CA ASN A 121 16.23 -8.33 -22.01
C ASN A 121 15.76 -6.88 -21.85
N LYS A 122 16.43 -5.98 -22.57
CA LYS A 122 16.12 -4.54 -22.59
C LYS A 122 14.66 -4.21 -22.88
N PHE A 123 13.97 -4.99 -23.71
CA PHE A 123 12.55 -4.76 -24.00
C PHE A 123 11.68 -5.06 -22.78
N ILE A 124 11.94 -6.18 -22.09
CA ILE A 124 11.23 -6.56 -20.87
C ILE A 124 11.49 -5.52 -19.76
N TYR A 125 12.75 -5.16 -19.54
CA TYR A 125 13.13 -4.16 -18.55
C TYR A 125 12.45 -2.80 -18.82
N LYS A 126 12.39 -2.36 -20.08
CA LYS A 126 11.69 -1.12 -20.45
C LYS A 126 10.20 -1.17 -20.14
N LYS A 127 9.53 -2.31 -20.31
CA LYS A 127 8.12 -2.48 -19.95
C LYS A 127 7.93 -2.43 -18.43
N TYR A 128 8.84 -3.04 -17.69
CA TYR A 128 8.86 -2.98 -16.24
C TYR A 128 9.06 -1.56 -15.70
N ASP A 129 10.01 -0.80 -16.24
CA ASP A 129 10.22 0.60 -15.85
C ASP A 129 9.01 1.49 -16.15
N ASN A 130 8.36 1.30 -17.31
CA ASN A 130 7.10 2.00 -17.62
C ASN A 130 6.01 1.68 -16.59
N PHE A 131 5.89 0.42 -16.19
CA PHE A 131 4.91 -0.01 -15.19
C PHE A 131 5.22 0.58 -13.81
N LYS A 132 6.49 0.56 -13.38
CA LYS A 132 6.94 1.28 -12.17
C LYS A 132 6.58 2.75 -12.22
N GLY A 133 6.76 3.40 -13.37
CA GLY A 133 6.40 4.80 -13.57
C GLY A 133 4.91 5.07 -13.30
N ILE A 134 4.03 4.21 -13.80
CA ILE A 134 2.58 4.29 -13.54
C ILE A 134 2.30 4.16 -12.04
N ILE A 135 2.91 3.19 -11.36
CA ILE A 135 2.74 2.99 -9.91
C ILE A 135 3.20 4.22 -9.12
N ILE A 136 4.35 4.80 -9.45
CA ILE A 136 4.90 5.99 -8.79
C ILE A 136 3.93 7.17 -8.92
N VAL A 137 3.44 7.42 -10.14
CA VAL A 137 2.50 8.51 -10.41
C VAL A 137 1.17 8.29 -9.67
N LEU A 138 0.66 7.06 -9.69
CA LEU A 138 -0.55 6.69 -8.95
C LEU A 138 -0.37 6.98 -7.45
N TYR A 139 0.72 6.51 -6.85
CA TYR A 139 1.00 6.75 -5.44
C TYR A 139 1.11 8.24 -5.11
N LYS A 140 1.83 9.02 -5.91
CA LYS A 140 1.97 10.47 -5.73
C LYS A 140 0.63 11.21 -5.80
N ASN A 141 -0.30 10.74 -6.64
CA ASN A 141 -1.63 11.35 -6.74
C ASN A 141 -2.50 10.96 -5.56
N ILE A 142 -2.46 9.69 -5.14
CA ILE A 142 -3.21 9.23 -3.98
C ILE A 142 -2.71 9.90 -2.69
N SER A 143 -1.38 10.07 -2.52
CA SER A 143 -0.81 10.69 -1.32
C SER A 143 -1.36 12.08 -1.06
N LYS A 144 -1.62 12.88 -2.11
CA LYS A 144 -2.27 14.21 -2.00
C LYS A 144 -3.70 14.18 -1.45
N ILE A 145 -4.38 13.03 -1.51
CA ILE A 145 -5.76 12.86 -1.06
C ILE A 145 -5.79 12.29 0.37
N ILE A 146 -4.80 11.47 0.72
CA ILE A 146 -4.77 10.73 2.00
C ILE A 146 -3.81 11.34 3.04
N ASP A 147 -2.94 12.27 2.66
CA ASP A 147 -2.14 13.14 3.55
C ASP A 147 -2.94 14.36 3.99
#